data_AF-A0A948DPE1-F1
#
_entry.id   AF-A0A948DPE1-F1
#
_cell.length_a   1.000
_cell.length_b   1.000
_cell.length_c   1.000
_cell.angle_alpha   90.00
_cell.angle_beta   90.00
_cell.angle_gamma   90.00
#
_symmetry.space_group_name_H-M   'P 1'
#
loop_
_entity.id
_entity.type
_entity.pdbx_description
1 polymer ?
#
loop_
_entity_poly.entity_id
_entity_poly.type
_entity_poly.pdbx_seq_one_letter_code
_entity_poly.pdbx_strand_id
1 'polypeptide(L)'
;MEQSQFSVGNEGRQVFWNADYFEPFLFLFTAVALAIFAYGVYRRWQLWVALGKPERRMDHLRERIRSLLVNGLVQWKTFREPYPGVMHGLIFFGFFVLIFGAAFDAAEFHIAEPLGWAFLRGTVYIVFSFLMDLFGLAVLIGALLAIYRRYVQRPDRLGYQGKPDNTPDDAIALSLILGIIMTGFIIEALRIRVTNPPWEVWSFGGWFLAKGFAGVDPGTVKILHKLFWWTHTFLALGFIAYIPYSRLIHMITTPANHFMASLQPVGAIEPIRDFETAESFGVGKLEEFTNKQIFDADACTRCGRCQDGCPAYLSGKPLSPKKLIQDLKNYWLEQAPAAVAAKRAAGCAANETEGKAAEPDPTPTPTLPRQRGRESDVNLLRRALARVDAWV
;
A
#
# COMPACT_ATOMS: atom_id res chain seq x y z
N MET A 1 -29.65 -27.52 -15.86
CA MET A 1 -28.45 -28.18 -16.39
C MET A 1 -28.08 -27.48 -17.68
N GLU A 2 -27.36 -26.37 -17.59
CA GLU A 2 -26.84 -25.65 -18.75
C GLU A 2 -25.46 -26.24 -19.05
N GLN A 3 -25.42 -27.22 -19.96
CA GLN A 3 -24.16 -27.86 -20.34
C GLN A 3 -23.34 -26.88 -21.19
N SER A 4 -22.24 -26.45 -20.58
CA SER A 4 -20.99 -25.99 -21.18
C SER A 4 -20.97 -24.62 -21.86
N GLN A 5 -21.05 -23.54 -21.06
CA GLN A 5 -20.39 -22.28 -21.45
C GLN A 5 -18.88 -22.46 -21.69
N PHE A 6 -18.26 -23.51 -21.14
CA PHE A 6 -16.84 -23.80 -21.22
C PHE A 6 -16.58 -25.18 -21.83
N SER A 7 -15.72 -25.25 -22.83
CA SER A 7 -15.38 -26.49 -23.55
C SER A 7 -13.94 -26.40 -24.10
N VAL A 8 -13.42 -27.50 -24.66
CA VAL A 8 -12.11 -27.47 -25.33
C VAL A 8 -12.22 -26.55 -26.55
N GLY A 9 -11.31 -25.57 -26.65
CA GLY A 9 -11.38 -24.46 -27.62
C GLY A 9 -12.17 -23.23 -27.14
N ASN A 10 -12.81 -23.31 -25.98
CA ASN A 10 -13.45 -22.20 -25.27
C ASN A 10 -13.20 -22.34 -23.76
N GLU A 11 -11.92 -22.51 -23.41
CA GLU A 11 -11.47 -22.75 -22.04
C GLU A 11 -11.83 -21.57 -21.12
N GLY A 12 -12.22 -21.87 -19.89
CA GLY A 12 -12.55 -20.86 -18.90
C GLY A 12 -13.05 -21.46 -17.59
N ARG A 13 -13.51 -20.60 -16.68
CA ARG A 13 -14.15 -21.00 -15.43
C ARG A 13 -15.23 -20.01 -15.02
N GLN A 14 -16.14 -20.46 -14.16
CA GLN A 14 -17.04 -19.57 -13.44
C GLN A 14 -16.24 -18.79 -12.37
N VAL A 15 -16.40 -17.47 -12.33
CA VAL A 15 -15.67 -16.57 -11.42
C VAL A 15 -16.07 -16.82 -9.97
N PHE A 16 -17.37 -16.83 -9.68
CA PHE A 16 -17.93 -17.00 -8.33
C PHE A 16 -18.38 -18.43 -8.01
N TRP A 17 -17.85 -19.44 -8.71
CA TRP A 17 -18.23 -20.85 -8.50
C TRP A 17 -18.35 -21.22 -7.01
N ASN A 18 -19.53 -21.70 -6.59
CA ASN A 18 -19.82 -22.12 -5.21
C ASN A 18 -19.69 -20.98 -4.17
N ALA A 19 -19.76 -19.72 -4.59
CA ALA A 19 -19.69 -18.50 -3.78
C ALA A 19 -20.60 -17.36 -4.27
N ASP A 20 -21.49 -17.60 -5.24
CA ASP A 20 -22.28 -16.57 -5.94
C ASP A 20 -23.12 -15.68 -5.00
N TYR A 21 -23.63 -16.23 -3.89
CA TYR A 21 -24.45 -15.48 -2.92
C TYR A 21 -23.65 -14.55 -1.99
N PHE A 22 -22.32 -14.57 -2.04
CA PHE A 22 -21.46 -13.81 -1.12
C PHE A 22 -21.10 -12.40 -1.64
N GLU A 23 -21.43 -12.09 -2.89
CA GLU A 23 -21.04 -10.87 -3.57
C GLU A 23 -21.42 -9.57 -2.82
N PRO A 24 -22.65 -9.37 -2.30
CA PRO A 24 -22.98 -8.14 -1.57
C PRO A 24 -22.13 -7.95 -0.30
N PHE A 25 -21.84 -9.05 0.40
CA PHE A 25 -21.01 -9.02 1.60
C PHE A 25 -19.55 -8.75 1.26
N LEU A 26 -19.05 -9.31 0.16
CA LEU A 26 -17.70 -9.03 -0.34
C LEU A 26 -17.51 -7.53 -0.60
N PHE A 27 -18.47 -6.87 -1.29
CA PHE A 27 -18.39 -5.44 -1.54
C PHE A 27 -18.45 -4.61 -0.26
N LEU A 28 -19.34 -4.96 0.69
CA LEU A 28 -19.41 -4.30 1.99
C LEU A 28 -18.07 -4.38 2.73
N PHE A 29 -17.50 -5.57 2.88
CA PHE A 29 -16.22 -5.73 3.59
C PHE A 29 -15.05 -5.09 2.85
N THR A 30 -15.08 -5.09 1.51
CA THR A 30 -14.09 -4.37 0.70
C THR A 30 -14.15 -2.87 0.95
N ALA A 31 -15.36 -2.28 0.97
CA ALA A 31 -15.54 -0.87 1.28
C ALA A 31 -15.03 -0.52 2.69
N VAL A 32 -15.31 -1.36 3.69
CA VAL A 32 -14.79 -1.19 5.05
C VAL A 32 -13.26 -1.26 5.08
N ALA A 33 -12.64 -2.25 4.42
CA ALA A 33 -11.19 -2.38 4.37
C ALA A 33 -10.52 -1.18 3.68
N LEU A 34 -11.10 -0.69 2.58
CA LEU A 34 -10.63 0.51 1.86
C LEU A 34 -10.80 1.78 2.69
N ALA A 35 -11.88 1.92 3.45
CA ALA A 35 -12.06 3.05 4.37
C ALA A 35 -11.00 3.05 5.48
N ILE A 36 -10.71 1.88 6.08
CA ILE A 36 -9.64 1.72 7.08
C ILE A 36 -8.27 2.05 6.49
N PHE A 37 -7.99 1.58 5.27
CA PHE A 37 -6.77 1.88 4.54
C PHE A 37 -6.65 3.40 4.28
N ALA A 38 -7.68 4.02 3.69
CA ALA A 38 -7.69 5.43 3.36
C ALA A 38 -7.51 6.32 4.61
N TYR A 39 -8.21 5.99 5.69
CA TYR A 39 -8.05 6.67 6.97
C TYR A 39 -6.62 6.52 7.52
N GLY A 40 -6.02 5.34 7.40
CA GLY A 40 -4.65 5.09 7.85
C GLY A 40 -3.62 5.92 7.08
N VAL A 41 -3.75 5.97 5.75
CA VAL A 41 -2.90 6.81 4.88
C VAL A 41 -3.10 8.28 5.22
N TYR A 42 -4.35 8.73 5.35
CA TYR A 42 -4.68 10.10 5.74
C TYR A 42 -4.08 10.48 7.10
N ARG A 43 -4.26 9.62 8.11
CA ARG A 43 -3.67 9.80 9.44
C ARG A 43 -2.15 9.91 9.35
N ARG A 44 -1.48 9.03 8.59
CA ARG A 44 -0.03 9.10 8.42
C ARG A 44 0.41 10.40 7.76
N TRP A 45 -0.30 10.84 6.71
CA TRP A 45 -0.05 12.11 6.03
C TRP A 45 -0.16 13.31 6.97
N GLN A 46 -1.18 13.33 7.83
CA GLN A 46 -1.37 14.36 8.84
C GLN A 46 -0.16 14.47 9.80
N LEU A 47 0.46 13.34 10.17
CA LEU A 47 1.66 13.37 11.00
C LEU A 47 2.85 14.02 10.29
N TRP A 48 3.05 13.74 9.00
CA TRP A 48 4.15 14.33 8.23
C TRP A 48 3.99 15.84 8.04
N VAL A 49 2.77 16.32 7.78
CA VAL A 49 2.52 17.75 7.56
C VAL A 49 2.34 18.54 8.85
N ALA A 50 2.10 17.86 9.98
CA ALA A 50 2.04 18.51 11.28
C ALA A 50 3.42 18.99 11.76
N LEU A 51 4.49 18.30 11.35
CA LEU A 51 5.86 18.59 11.77
C LEU A 51 6.68 19.25 10.66
N GLY A 52 7.68 20.00 11.10
CA GLY A 52 8.67 20.62 10.24
C GLY A 52 8.14 21.75 9.34
N LYS A 53 9.07 22.36 8.62
CA LYS A 53 8.82 23.43 7.65
C LYS A 53 8.26 22.85 6.35
N PRO A 54 7.33 23.53 5.67
CA PRO A 54 6.79 23.04 4.41
C PRO A 54 7.86 23.05 3.32
N GLU A 55 8.15 21.90 2.73
CA GLU A 55 8.98 21.76 1.52
C GLU A 55 8.16 21.08 0.42
N ARG A 56 8.21 21.65 -0.80
CA ARG A 56 7.51 21.10 -1.97
C ARG A 56 8.52 20.67 -3.03
N ARG A 57 8.39 19.43 -3.51
CA ARG A 57 9.25 18.83 -4.55
C ARG A 57 8.41 18.37 -5.74
N MET A 58 7.85 19.34 -6.46
CA MET A 58 6.95 19.11 -7.61
C MET A 58 7.52 19.70 -8.92
N ASP A 59 8.73 20.25 -8.88
CA ASP A 59 9.51 20.71 -10.03
C ASP A 59 10.03 19.53 -10.87
N HIS A 60 10.51 19.77 -12.10
CA HIS A 60 11.19 18.75 -12.93
C HIS A 60 10.41 17.41 -13.03
N LEU A 61 9.12 17.51 -13.38
CA LEU A 61 8.19 16.38 -13.31
C LEU A 61 8.66 15.16 -14.12
N ARG A 62 9.29 15.40 -15.29
CA ARG A 62 9.83 14.33 -16.15
C ARG A 62 10.89 13.50 -15.44
N GLU A 63 11.86 14.16 -14.80
CA GLU A 63 12.95 13.53 -14.06
C GLU A 63 12.41 12.75 -12.86
N ARG A 64 11.41 13.29 -12.16
CA ARG A 64 10.76 12.67 -11.00
C ARG A 64 9.94 11.44 -11.37
N ILE A 65 9.14 11.51 -12.44
CA ILE A 65 8.40 10.37 -12.98
C ILE A 65 9.37 9.28 -13.44
N ARG A 66 10.46 9.64 -14.12
CA ARG A 66 11.50 8.68 -14.50
C ARG A 66 12.11 8.00 -13.27
N SER A 67 12.41 8.76 -12.21
CA SER A 67 12.91 8.21 -10.95
C SER A 67 11.92 7.24 -10.31
N LEU A 68 10.62 7.58 -10.28
CA LEU A 68 9.55 6.72 -9.78
C LEU A 68 9.42 5.43 -10.59
N LEU A 69 9.42 5.49 -11.92
CA LEU A 69 9.29 4.29 -12.76
C LEU A 69 10.52 3.38 -12.62
N VAL A 70 11.73 3.94 -12.72
CA VAL A 70 12.98 3.15 -12.67
C VAL A 70 13.26 2.58 -11.28
N ASN A 71 13.05 3.38 -10.22
CA ASN A 71 13.42 2.98 -8.87
C ASN A 71 12.25 2.48 -8.03
N GLY A 72 11.02 2.92 -8.32
CA GLY A 72 9.80 2.46 -7.63
C GLY A 72 9.19 1.22 -8.27
N LEU A 73 8.93 1.24 -9.59
CA LEU A 73 8.29 0.12 -10.29
C LEU A 73 9.29 -0.96 -10.69
N VAL A 74 10.35 -0.61 -11.42
CA VAL A 74 11.39 -1.57 -11.86
C VAL A 74 12.33 -1.95 -10.69
N GLN A 75 12.39 -1.12 -9.65
CA GLN A 75 13.22 -1.36 -8.46
C GLN A 75 14.72 -1.55 -8.76
N TRP A 76 15.24 -0.85 -9.77
CA TRP A 76 16.62 -1.00 -10.25
C TRP A 76 17.67 -0.91 -9.13
N LYS A 77 17.47 0.00 -8.17
CA LYS A 77 18.37 0.15 -7.01
C LYS A 77 18.37 -1.05 -6.08
N THR A 78 17.25 -1.78 -5.96
CA THR A 78 17.12 -2.99 -5.13
C THR A 78 17.81 -4.17 -5.81
N PHE A 79 17.68 -4.31 -7.12
CA PHE A 79 18.33 -5.37 -7.91
C PHE A 79 19.86 -5.29 -7.98
N ARG A 80 20.47 -4.17 -7.57
CA ARG A 80 21.93 -4.08 -7.38
C ARG A 80 22.45 -5.02 -6.30
N GLU A 81 21.58 -5.53 -5.43
CA GLU A 81 21.90 -6.49 -4.38
C GLU A 81 21.19 -7.81 -4.72
N PRO A 82 21.91 -8.86 -5.18
CA PRO A 82 21.28 -10.02 -5.79
C PRO A 82 20.24 -10.72 -4.91
N TYR A 83 20.58 -11.04 -3.66
CA TYR A 83 19.67 -11.76 -2.76
C TYR A 83 18.41 -10.92 -2.43
N PRO A 84 18.52 -9.70 -1.87
CA PRO A 84 17.34 -8.87 -1.59
C PRO A 84 16.55 -8.51 -2.86
N GLY A 85 17.25 -8.30 -3.99
CA GLY A 85 16.65 -7.98 -5.28
C GLY A 85 15.76 -9.10 -5.80
N VAL A 86 16.27 -10.33 -5.88
CA VAL A 86 15.48 -11.49 -6.32
C VAL A 86 14.35 -11.78 -5.34
N MET A 87 14.64 -11.85 -4.04
CA MET A 87 13.65 -12.10 -2.99
C MET A 87 12.48 -11.10 -3.03
N HIS A 88 12.78 -9.80 -3.08
CA HIS A 88 11.75 -8.76 -3.12
C HIS A 88 11.07 -8.68 -4.50
N GLY A 89 11.82 -8.91 -5.59
CA GLY A 89 11.27 -8.96 -6.94
C GLY A 89 10.21 -10.04 -7.10
N LEU A 90 10.47 -11.25 -6.59
CA LEU A 90 9.50 -12.35 -6.57
C LEU A 90 8.21 -11.99 -5.82
N ILE A 91 8.33 -11.32 -4.67
CA ILE A 91 7.17 -10.86 -3.89
C ILE A 91 6.43 -9.74 -4.63
N PHE A 92 7.14 -8.68 -5.04
CA PHE A 92 6.54 -7.47 -5.60
C PHE A 92 5.89 -7.73 -6.96
N PHE A 93 6.62 -8.31 -7.92
CA PHE A 93 6.06 -8.59 -9.24
C PHE A 93 5.02 -9.71 -9.18
N GLY A 94 5.18 -10.65 -8.25
CA GLY A 94 4.16 -11.65 -7.94
C GLY A 94 2.84 -11.01 -7.51
N PHE A 95 2.85 -10.21 -6.45
CA PHE A 95 1.65 -9.50 -6.01
C PHE A 95 1.10 -8.53 -7.06
N PHE A 96 1.98 -7.86 -7.83
CA PHE A 96 1.57 -6.99 -8.92
C PHE A 96 0.75 -7.75 -9.96
N VAL A 97 1.24 -8.90 -10.43
CA VAL A 97 0.49 -9.73 -11.39
C VAL A 97 -0.81 -10.25 -10.77
N LEU A 98 -0.77 -10.73 -9.53
CA LEU A 98 -1.95 -11.31 -8.86
C LEU A 98 -3.06 -10.28 -8.59
N ILE A 99 -2.72 -9.06 -8.14
CA ILE A 99 -3.73 -8.02 -7.87
C ILE A 99 -4.38 -7.51 -9.16
N PHE A 100 -3.59 -7.34 -10.23
CA PHE A 100 -4.14 -6.99 -11.54
C PHE A 100 -4.90 -8.16 -12.15
N GLY A 101 -4.49 -9.41 -11.91
CA GLY A 101 -5.22 -10.59 -12.31
C GLY A 101 -6.60 -10.68 -11.66
N ALA A 102 -6.69 -10.42 -10.35
CA ALA A 102 -7.96 -10.33 -9.63
C ALA A 102 -8.83 -9.18 -10.13
N ALA A 103 -8.25 -8.01 -10.41
CA ALA A 103 -8.98 -6.89 -11.01
C ALA A 103 -9.47 -7.20 -12.44
N PHE A 104 -8.69 -7.96 -13.21
CA PHE A 104 -9.04 -8.38 -14.57
C PHE A 104 -10.19 -9.40 -14.56
N ASP A 105 -10.15 -10.37 -13.63
CA ASP A 105 -11.22 -11.35 -13.38
C ASP A 105 -12.51 -10.66 -12.92
N ALA A 106 -12.42 -9.66 -12.04
CA ALA A 106 -13.56 -8.86 -11.60
C ALA A 106 -14.13 -7.98 -12.73
N ALA A 107 -13.28 -7.41 -13.57
CA ALA A 107 -13.70 -6.60 -14.72
C ALA A 107 -14.43 -7.45 -15.78
N GLU A 108 -14.00 -8.69 -16.01
CA GLU A 108 -14.73 -9.63 -16.85
C GLU A 108 -16.16 -9.80 -16.32
N PHE A 109 -16.30 -10.21 -15.06
CA PHE A 109 -17.60 -10.60 -14.48
C PHE A 109 -18.56 -9.41 -14.30
N HIS A 110 -18.09 -8.26 -13.81
CA HIS A 110 -18.98 -7.13 -13.47
C HIS A 110 -19.15 -6.12 -14.61
N ILE A 111 -18.28 -6.12 -15.62
CA ILE A 111 -18.30 -5.11 -16.70
C ILE A 111 -18.46 -5.78 -18.06
N ALA A 112 -17.57 -6.70 -18.43
CA ALA A 112 -17.57 -7.25 -19.79
C ALA A 112 -18.75 -8.20 -20.03
N GLU A 113 -18.99 -9.17 -19.14
CA GLU A 113 -20.07 -10.16 -19.30
C GLU A 113 -21.46 -9.49 -19.38
N PRO A 114 -21.80 -8.50 -18.53
CA PRO A 114 -23.05 -7.74 -18.66
C PRO A 114 -23.19 -6.95 -19.96
N LEU A 115 -22.08 -6.59 -20.61
CA LEU A 115 -22.05 -5.94 -21.92
C LEU A 115 -22.06 -6.95 -23.09
N GLY A 116 -22.14 -8.26 -22.80
CA GLY A 116 -22.16 -9.31 -23.80
C GLY A 116 -20.78 -9.71 -24.34
N TRP A 117 -19.71 -9.38 -23.63
CA TRP A 117 -18.33 -9.70 -24.00
C TRP A 117 -17.62 -10.53 -22.93
N ALA A 118 -16.90 -11.57 -23.33
CA ALA A 118 -16.05 -12.37 -22.44
C ALA A 118 -14.65 -12.51 -23.08
N PHE A 119 -13.60 -12.09 -22.38
CA PHE A 119 -12.22 -12.09 -22.89
C PHE A 119 -11.32 -13.13 -22.20
N LEU A 120 -11.64 -13.59 -21.00
CA LEU A 120 -11.01 -14.71 -20.30
C LEU A 120 -11.61 -16.02 -20.81
N ARG A 121 -11.42 -16.26 -22.10
CA ARG A 121 -11.83 -17.48 -22.80
C ARG A 121 -10.69 -18.02 -23.66
N GLY A 122 -10.70 -19.33 -23.90
CA GLY A 122 -9.77 -19.97 -24.82
C GLY A 122 -8.30 -19.85 -24.38
N THR A 123 -7.43 -19.52 -25.34
CA THR A 123 -5.99 -19.32 -25.10
C THR A 123 -5.71 -18.20 -24.09
N VAL A 124 -6.54 -17.15 -24.04
CA VAL A 124 -6.35 -16.04 -23.09
C VAL A 124 -6.51 -16.53 -21.66
N TYR A 125 -7.53 -17.35 -21.40
CA TYR A 125 -7.72 -17.98 -20.09
C TYR A 125 -6.56 -18.89 -19.72
N ILE A 126 -6.06 -19.70 -20.66
CA ILE A 126 -4.91 -20.59 -20.43
C ILE A 126 -3.67 -19.80 -20.01
N VAL A 127 -3.33 -18.74 -20.73
CA VAL A 127 -2.18 -17.88 -20.39
C VAL A 127 -2.40 -17.18 -19.06
N PHE A 128 -3.62 -16.67 -18.82
CA PHE A 128 -3.97 -16.04 -17.56
C PHE A 128 -3.79 -17.00 -16.37
N SER A 129 -4.38 -18.20 -16.44
CA SER A 129 -4.27 -19.25 -15.41
C SER A 129 -2.80 -19.62 -15.15
N PHE A 130 -2.02 -19.86 -16.20
CA PHE A 130 -0.59 -20.14 -16.08
C PHE A 130 0.17 -19.01 -15.37
N LEU A 131 -0.10 -17.75 -15.72
CA LEU A 131 0.56 -16.60 -15.11
C LEU A 131 0.16 -16.43 -13.64
N MET A 132 -1.12 -16.63 -13.30
CA MET A 132 -1.57 -16.56 -11.90
C MET A 132 -0.85 -17.58 -11.03
N ASP A 133 -0.71 -18.82 -11.50
CA ASP A 133 0.00 -19.87 -10.77
C ASP A 133 1.51 -19.65 -10.69
N LEU A 134 2.13 -19.24 -11.80
CA LEU A 134 3.56 -18.93 -11.84
C LEU A 134 3.93 -17.83 -10.85
N PHE A 135 3.16 -16.74 -10.85
CA PHE A 135 3.41 -15.60 -9.97
C PHE A 135 2.94 -15.87 -8.53
N GLY A 136 1.92 -16.69 -8.32
CA GLY A 136 1.56 -17.24 -7.01
C GLY A 136 2.73 -18.00 -6.37
N LEU A 137 3.36 -18.91 -7.11
CA LEU A 137 4.56 -19.61 -6.64
C LEU A 137 5.75 -18.67 -6.47
N ALA A 138 5.92 -17.67 -7.34
CA ALA A 138 6.95 -16.66 -7.16
C ALA A 138 6.82 -15.95 -5.80
N VAL A 139 5.62 -15.49 -5.43
CA VAL A 139 5.40 -14.88 -4.11
C VAL A 139 5.69 -15.86 -2.98
N LEU A 140 5.25 -17.12 -3.09
CA LEU A 140 5.51 -18.15 -2.08
C LEU A 140 7.02 -18.33 -1.84
N ILE A 141 7.79 -18.50 -2.92
CA ILE A 141 9.26 -18.64 -2.86
C ILE A 141 9.89 -17.37 -2.30
N GLY A 142 9.49 -16.20 -2.78
CA GLY A 142 10.00 -14.91 -2.29
C GLY A 142 9.76 -14.70 -0.79
N ALA A 143 8.57 -15.06 -0.30
CA ALA A 143 8.22 -14.99 1.12
C ALA A 143 9.04 -15.98 1.96
N LEU A 144 9.25 -17.22 1.48
CA LEU A 144 10.12 -18.19 2.15
C LEU A 144 11.57 -17.71 2.20
N LEU A 145 12.10 -17.12 1.13
CA LEU A 145 13.42 -16.50 1.11
C LEU A 145 13.53 -15.32 2.08
N ALA A 146 12.46 -14.55 2.24
CA ALA A 146 12.40 -13.45 3.21
C ALA A 146 12.39 -13.96 4.66
N ILE A 147 11.62 -15.00 4.96
CA ILE A 147 11.59 -15.67 6.26
C ILE A 147 12.98 -16.25 6.58
N TYR A 148 13.57 -16.98 5.65
CA TYR A 148 14.90 -17.56 5.82
C TYR A 148 15.95 -16.49 6.10
N ARG A 149 15.95 -15.39 5.34
CA ARG A 149 16.87 -14.27 5.56
C ARG A 149 16.66 -13.60 6.93
N ARG A 150 15.41 -13.38 7.34
CA ARG A 150 15.05 -12.65 8.56
C ARG A 150 15.27 -13.47 9.84
N TYR A 151 14.95 -14.76 9.82
CA TYR A 151 14.93 -15.60 11.02
C TYR A 151 16.04 -16.64 11.10
N VAL A 152 16.69 -17.00 9.98
CA VAL A 152 17.80 -17.95 9.95
C VAL A 152 19.13 -17.24 9.70
N GLN A 153 19.28 -16.55 8.55
CA GLN A 153 20.56 -15.89 8.22
C GLN A 153 20.87 -14.70 9.14
N ARG A 154 19.84 -13.93 9.52
CA ARG A 154 19.94 -12.78 10.45
C ARG A 154 21.15 -11.86 10.17
N PRO A 155 21.35 -11.38 8.92
CA PRO A 155 22.52 -10.57 8.60
C PRO A 155 22.52 -9.29 9.43
N ASP A 156 23.67 -8.89 9.96
CA ASP A 156 23.81 -7.73 10.85
C ASP A 156 23.31 -6.42 10.21
N ARG A 157 23.40 -6.29 8.89
CA ARG A 157 22.82 -5.16 8.13
C ARG A 157 21.31 -4.96 8.36
N LEU A 158 20.58 -6.02 8.74
CA LEU A 158 19.17 -5.98 9.10
C LEU A 158 18.94 -5.81 10.62
N GLY A 159 19.99 -5.90 11.42
CA GLY A 159 20.03 -5.68 12.86
C GLY A 159 20.98 -4.52 13.22
N TYR A 160 21.58 -4.56 14.40
CA TYR A 160 22.59 -3.59 14.81
C TYR A 160 23.52 -4.23 15.85
N GLN A 161 24.81 -4.35 15.51
CA GLN A 161 25.86 -4.89 16.40
C GLN A 161 25.52 -6.31 16.89
N GLY A 162 25.17 -7.18 15.93
CA GLY A 162 24.80 -8.57 16.17
C GLY A 162 23.39 -8.78 16.73
N LYS A 163 22.65 -7.71 17.06
CA LYS A 163 21.28 -7.79 17.58
C LYS A 163 20.26 -7.69 16.43
N PRO A 164 19.41 -8.71 16.20
CA PRO A 164 18.36 -8.63 15.19
C PRO A 164 17.32 -7.53 15.49
N ASP A 165 16.86 -6.81 14.47
CA ASP A 165 15.75 -5.82 14.56
C ASP A 165 14.45 -6.43 13.97
N ASN A 166 14.02 -7.55 14.57
CA ASN A 166 12.77 -8.21 14.23
C ASN A 166 11.66 -7.72 15.19
N THR A 167 10.51 -7.33 14.66
CA THR A 167 9.31 -7.00 15.46
C THR A 167 8.14 -7.89 15.07
N PRO A 168 7.08 -7.98 15.89
CA PRO A 168 5.87 -8.73 15.56
C PRO A 168 5.30 -8.39 14.17
N ASP A 169 5.36 -7.12 13.75
CA ASP A 169 4.95 -6.68 12.41
C ASP A 169 5.64 -7.45 11.26
N ASP A 170 6.91 -7.83 11.41
CA ASP A 170 7.62 -8.58 10.37
C ASP A 170 7.04 -10.00 10.24
N ALA A 171 6.70 -10.63 11.37
CA ALA A 171 6.08 -11.95 11.41
C ALA A 171 4.64 -11.89 10.88
N ILE A 172 3.87 -10.88 11.27
CA ILE A 172 2.48 -10.66 10.82
C ILE A 172 2.45 -10.45 9.31
N ALA A 173 3.29 -9.54 8.78
CA ALA A 173 3.34 -9.26 7.34
C ALA A 173 3.71 -10.51 6.52
N LEU A 174 4.75 -11.25 6.93
CA LEU A 174 5.15 -12.47 6.23
C LEU A 174 4.10 -13.59 6.35
N SER A 175 3.43 -13.71 7.50
CA SER A 175 2.35 -14.67 7.70
C SER A 175 1.11 -14.34 6.86
N LEU A 176 0.74 -13.05 6.75
CA LEU A 176 -0.36 -12.61 5.89
C LEU A 176 -0.06 -12.90 4.42
N ILE A 177 1.16 -12.57 3.95
CA ILE A 177 1.58 -12.86 2.57
C ILE A 177 1.49 -14.36 2.29
N LEU A 178 2.08 -15.20 3.16
CA LEU A 178 2.01 -16.66 3.00
C LEU A 178 0.57 -17.15 3.04
N GLY A 179 -0.22 -16.69 4.02
CA GLY A 179 -1.61 -17.07 4.21
C GLY A 179 -2.45 -16.80 2.98
N ILE A 180 -2.35 -15.61 2.39
CA ILE A 180 -3.07 -15.22 1.17
C ILE A 180 -2.71 -16.17 0.02
N ILE A 181 -1.43 -16.40 -0.22
CA ILE A 181 -0.99 -17.24 -1.36
C ILE A 181 -1.39 -18.70 -1.15
N MET A 182 -1.16 -19.27 0.04
CA MET A 182 -1.53 -20.65 0.34
C MET A 182 -3.04 -20.86 0.23
N THR A 183 -3.85 -19.95 0.79
CA THR A 183 -5.31 -20.06 0.70
C THR A 183 -5.80 -19.89 -0.73
N GLY A 184 -5.17 -19.04 -1.56
CA GLY A 184 -5.49 -18.89 -2.97
C GLY A 184 -5.32 -20.20 -3.75
N PHE A 185 -4.16 -20.86 -3.61
CA PHE A 185 -3.91 -22.17 -4.21
C PHE A 185 -4.85 -23.26 -3.68
N ILE A 186 -5.22 -23.23 -2.40
CA ILE A 186 -6.17 -24.19 -1.82
C ILE A 186 -7.57 -23.98 -2.41
N ILE A 187 -8.05 -22.73 -2.54
CA ILE A 187 -9.34 -22.43 -3.18
C ILE A 187 -9.37 -23.00 -4.60
N GLU A 188 -8.32 -22.72 -5.38
CA GLU A 188 -8.22 -23.21 -6.74
C GLU A 188 -8.21 -24.75 -6.81
N ALA A 189 -7.42 -25.40 -5.97
CA ALA A 189 -7.35 -26.86 -5.89
C ALA A 189 -8.72 -27.49 -5.55
N LEU A 190 -9.45 -26.91 -4.60
CA LEU A 190 -10.78 -27.36 -4.20
C LEU A 190 -11.80 -27.18 -5.35
N ARG A 191 -11.71 -26.09 -6.12
CA ARG A 191 -12.50 -25.89 -7.34
C ARG A 191 -12.18 -26.96 -8.38
N ILE A 192 -10.91 -27.11 -8.75
CA ILE A 192 -10.44 -28.07 -9.78
C ILE A 192 -10.83 -29.50 -9.41
N ARG A 193 -10.75 -29.87 -8.13
CA ARG A 193 -11.16 -31.19 -7.65
C ARG A 193 -12.62 -31.53 -7.99
N VAL A 194 -13.52 -30.55 -8.05
CA VAL A 194 -14.95 -30.77 -8.33
C VAL A 194 -15.29 -30.53 -9.80
N THR A 195 -14.75 -29.47 -10.41
CA THR A 195 -15.08 -29.11 -11.79
C THR A 195 -14.30 -29.95 -12.81
N ASN A 196 -13.06 -30.32 -12.48
CA ASN A 196 -12.12 -31.14 -13.26
C ASN A 196 -12.10 -30.91 -14.79
N PRO A 197 -12.00 -29.67 -15.30
CA PRO A 197 -11.80 -29.44 -16.73
C PRO A 197 -10.40 -29.91 -17.18
N PRO A 198 -10.26 -30.44 -18.42
CA PRO A 198 -9.00 -31.00 -18.90
C PRO A 198 -7.87 -29.97 -19.07
N TRP A 199 -8.18 -28.68 -19.22
CA TRP A 199 -7.21 -27.60 -19.40
C TRP A 199 -6.65 -27.03 -18.09
N GLU A 200 -7.16 -27.43 -16.93
CA GLU A 200 -6.64 -26.94 -15.63
C GLU A 200 -5.21 -27.42 -15.32
N VAL A 201 -4.63 -28.27 -16.17
CA VAL A 201 -3.19 -28.57 -16.14
C VAL A 201 -2.31 -27.31 -16.24
N TRP A 202 -2.85 -26.20 -16.79
CA TRP A 202 -2.18 -24.90 -16.85
C TRP A 202 -2.25 -24.12 -15.54
N SER A 203 -3.24 -24.40 -14.69
CA SER A 203 -3.28 -24.04 -13.27
C SER A 203 -2.47 -25.07 -12.48
N PHE A 204 -1.20 -25.24 -12.83
CA PHE A 204 -0.38 -26.39 -12.47
C PHE A 204 -0.22 -26.58 -10.95
N GLY A 205 -0.17 -25.51 -10.17
CA GLY A 205 -0.11 -25.50 -8.71
C GLY A 205 -1.43 -25.99 -8.10
N GLY A 206 -2.55 -25.37 -8.47
CA GLY A 206 -3.88 -25.80 -8.04
C GLY A 206 -4.20 -27.22 -8.48
N TRP A 207 -3.87 -27.59 -9.72
CA TRP A 207 -4.07 -28.93 -10.28
C TRP A 207 -3.27 -30.00 -9.54
N PHE A 208 -2.01 -29.71 -9.20
CA PHE A 208 -1.20 -30.62 -8.39
C PHE A 208 -1.82 -30.81 -7.00
N LEU A 209 -2.19 -29.72 -6.33
CA LEU A 209 -2.80 -29.77 -5.00
C LEU A 209 -4.18 -30.43 -5.01
N ALA A 210 -4.96 -30.32 -6.09
CA ALA A 210 -6.26 -30.96 -6.23
C ALA A 210 -6.20 -32.49 -6.07
N LYS A 211 -5.08 -33.12 -6.48
CA LYS A 211 -4.84 -34.56 -6.30
C LYS A 211 -4.79 -34.96 -4.82
N GLY A 212 -4.34 -34.07 -3.95
CA GLY A 212 -4.35 -34.27 -2.50
C GLY A 212 -5.76 -34.42 -1.92
N PHE A 213 -6.78 -33.93 -2.62
CA PHE A 213 -8.20 -34.02 -2.23
C PHE A 213 -8.96 -35.13 -2.98
N ALA A 214 -8.28 -36.03 -3.70
CA ALA A 214 -8.92 -37.07 -4.50
C ALA A 214 -9.87 -37.97 -3.67
N GLY A 215 -9.45 -38.35 -2.46
CA GLY A 215 -10.25 -39.20 -1.55
C GLY A 215 -11.33 -38.47 -0.75
N VAL A 216 -11.45 -37.15 -0.87
CA VAL A 216 -12.45 -36.36 -0.14
C VAL A 216 -13.76 -36.32 -0.94
N ASP A 217 -14.88 -36.53 -0.26
CA ASP A 217 -16.21 -36.43 -0.83
C ASP A 217 -16.44 -35.03 -1.47
N PRO A 218 -17.04 -34.93 -2.68
CA PRO A 218 -17.30 -33.66 -3.33
C PRO A 218 -18.16 -32.68 -2.51
N GLY A 219 -19.08 -33.17 -1.67
CA GLY A 219 -19.88 -32.32 -0.78
C GLY A 219 -19.01 -31.56 0.22
N THR A 220 -18.08 -32.28 0.85
CA THR A 220 -17.09 -31.78 1.80
C THR A 220 -16.14 -30.79 1.13
N VAL A 221 -15.67 -31.11 -0.09
CA VAL A 221 -14.82 -30.20 -0.89
C VAL A 221 -15.52 -28.85 -1.13
N LYS A 222 -16.82 -28.84 -1.43
CA LYS A 222 -17.60 -27.60 -1.60
C LYS A 222 -17.72 -26.79 -0.31
N ILE A 223 -17.84 -27.44 0.85
CA ILE A 223 -17.86 -26.76 2.15
C ILE A 223 -16.48 -26.14 2.45
N LEU A 224 -15.41 -26.92 2.27
CA LEU A 224 -14.04 -26.43 2.43
C LEU A 224 -13.75 -25.26 1.49
N HIS A 225 -14.23 -25.32 0.25
CA HIS A 225 -14.07 -24.23 -0.72
C HIS A 225 -14.66 -22.93 -0.16
N LYS A 226 -15.90 -22.94 0.36
CA LYS A 226 -16.53 -21.75 0.94
C LYS A 226 -15.77 -21.21 2.17
N LEU A 227 -15.28 -22.11 3.03
CA LEU A 227 -14.49 -21.74 4.21
C LEU A 227 -13.18 -21.06 3.80
N PHE A 228 -12.43 -21.67 2.87
CA PHE A 228 -11.16 -21.12 2.39
C PHE A 228 -11.37 -19.85 1.60
N TRP A 229 -12.45 -19.74 0.82
CA TRP A 229 -12.84 -18.52 0.11
C TRP A 229 -12.99 -17.34 1.08
N TRP A 230 -13.77 -17.49 2.16
CA TRP A 230 -13.88 -16.44 3.18
C TRP A 230 -12.58 -16.19 3.93
N THR A 231 -11.82 -17.24 4.23
CA THR A 231 -10.52 -17.12 4.88
C THR A 231 -9.56 -16.27 4.03
N HIS A 232 -9.45 -16.57 2.73
CA HIS A 232 -8.63 -15.80 1.80
C HIS A 232 -9.12 -14.36 1.68
N THR A 233 -10.42 -14.15 1.53
CA THR A 233 -11.03 -12.82 1.48
C THR A 233 -10.67 -11.99 2.70
N PHE A 234 -10.83 -12.51 3.93
CA PHE A 234 -10.49 -11.77 5.14
C PHE A 234 -8.98 -11.57 5.33
N LEU A 235 -8.14 -12.52 4.91
CA LEU A 235 -6.69 -12.33 4.89
C LEU A 235 -6.27 -11.22 3.92
N ALA A 236 -6.84 -11.19 2.71
CA ALA A 236 -6.54 -10.19 1.69
C ALA A 236 -7.05 -8.79 2.10
N LEU A 237 -8.30 -8.69 2.55
CA LEU A 237 -8.88 -7.43 3.04
C LEU A 237 -8.18 -6.93 4.31
N GLY A 238 -7.85 -7.84 5.22
CA GLY A 238 -7.06 -7.54 6.41
C GLY A 238 -5.66 -7.05 6.06
N PHE A 239 -5.00 -7.65 5.06
CA PHE A 239 -3.71 -7.19 4.56
C PHE A 239 -3.80 -5.76 4.02
N ILE A 240 -4.79 -5.46 3.17
CA ILE A 240 -5.02 -4.10 2.65
C ILE A 240 -5.20 -3.11 3.80
N ALA A 241 -6.12 -3.39 4.74
CA ALA A 241 -6.40 -2.53 5.88
C ALA A 241 -5.18 -2.33 6.80
N TYR A 242 -4.27 -3.31 6.87
CA TYR A 242 -3.09 -3.30 7.74
C TYR A 242 -1.88 -2.53 7.15
N ILE A 243 -1.84 -2.29 5.82
CA ILE A 243 -0.72 -1.60 5.15
C ILE A 243 -0.30 -0.28 5.84
N PRO A 244 -1.19 0.70 6.08
CA PRO A 244 -0.78 2.01 6.58
C PRO A 244 -0.41 2.03 8.07
N TYR A 245 -0.67 0.95 8.80
CA TYR A 245 -0.39 0.84 10.23
C TYR A 245 0.84 -0.03 10.53
N SER A 246 1.46 -0.60 9.51
CA SER A 246 2.51 -1.60 9.66
C SER A 246 3.78 -1.21 8.91
N ARG A 247 4.77 -2.11 8.97
CA ARG A 247 5.99 -2.00 8.16
C ARG A 247 5.74 -2.03 6.66
N LEU A 248 4.56 -2.44 6.18
CA LEU A 248 4.20 -2.48 4.77
C LEU A 248 3.92 -1.09 4.17
N ILE A 249 3.82 -0.04 4.99
CA ILE A 249 3.63 1.32 4.49
C ILE A 249 4.72 1.77 3.51
N HIS A 250 5.88 1.09 3.50
CA HIS A 250 6.93 1.29 2.50
C HIS A 250 6.45 1.09 1.05
N MET A 251 5.37 0.32 0.82
CA MET A 251 4.71 0.21 -0.48
C MET A 251 4.19 1.55 -0.99
N ILE A 252 3.94 2.51 -0.09
CA ILE A 252 3.50 3.87 -0.40
C ILE A 252 4.68 4.85 -0.25
N THR A 253 5.36 4.83 0.89
CA THR A 253 6.38 5.85 1.19
C THR A 253 7.62 5.73 0.32
N THR A 254 8.06 4.53 -0.05
CA THR A 254 9.25 4.33 -0.91
C THR A 254 9.06 4.88 -2.33
N PRO A 255 8.01 4.51 -3.09
CA PRO A 255 7.78 5.09 -4.42
C PRO A 255 7.53 6.60 -4.36
N ALA A 256 6.73 7.08 -3.39
CA ALA A 256 6.54 8.51 -3.19
C ALA A 256 7.88 9.23 -2.89
N ASN A 257 8.79 8.58 -2.15
CA ASN A 257 10.12 9.14 -1.93
C ASN A 257 11.00 9.16 -3.17
N HIS A 258 10.90 8.15 -4.04
CA HIS A 258 11.61 8.16 -5.33
C HIS A 258 11.15 9.28 -6.24
N PHE A 259 9.86 9.61 -6.23
CA PHE A 259 9.32 10.77 -6.93
C PHE A 259 9.85 12.09 -6.32
N MET A 260 9.82 12.23 -5.00
CA MET A 260 10.26 13.42 -4.28
C MET A 260 11.78 13.43 -3.95
N ALA A 261 12.58 12.60 -4.61
CA ALA A 261 14.02 12.55 -4.36
C ALA A 261 14.70 13.89 -4.67
N SER A 262 15.80 14.21 -3.99
CA SER A 262 16.61 15.38 -4.36
C SER A 262 17.22 15.16 -5.75
N LEU A 263 17.17 16.20 -6.58
CA LEU A 263 17.82 16.24 -7.90
C LEU A 263 19.19 16.92 -7.85
N GLN A 264 19.60 17.40 -6.67
CA GLN A 264 20.92 17.96 -6.46
C GLN A 264 22.01 16.87 -6.51
N PRO A 265 23.27 17.24 -6.79
CA PRO A 265 24.39 16.32 -6.69
C PRO A 265 24.45 15.62 -5.33
N VAL A 266 24.93 14.37 -5.32
CA VAL A 266 25.10 13.61 -4.07
C VAL A 266 26.05 14.37 -3.15
N GLY A 267 25.65 14.57 -1.89
CA GLY A 267 26.43 15.32 -0.90
C GLY A 267 26.17 16.83 -0.91
N ALA A 268 25.26 17.33 -1.74
CA ALA A 268 24.80 18.71 -1.64
C ALA A 268 24.09 18.94 -0.29
N ILE A 269 24.57 19.93 0.47
CA ILE A 269 24.01 20.38 1.73
C ILE A 269 23.60 21.84 1.54
N GLU A 270 22.46 22.25 2.11
CA GLU A 270 22.04 23.64 2.07
C GLU A 270 23.11 24.50 2.77
N PRO A 271 23.63 25.56 2.11
CA PRO A 271 24.65 26.39 2.70
C PRO A 271 24.09 27.17 3.89
N ILE A 272 24.90 27.32 4.94
CA ILE A 272 24.60 28.21 6.06
C ILE A 272 24.86 29.62 5.58
N ARG A 273 23.80 30.32 5.18
CA ARG A 273 23.89 31.63 4.49
C ARG A 273 24.46 32.73 5.37
N ASP A 274 24.19 32.66 6.68
CA ASP A 274 24.61 33.65 7.66
C ASP A 274 25.41 32.97 8.77
N PHE A 275 26.64 32.57 8.43
CA PHE A 275 27.49 31.80 9.34
C PHE A 275 27.97 32.63 10.55
N GLU A 276 28.08 33.95 10.39
CA GLU A 276 28.64 34.85 11.41
C GLU A 276 27.63 35.21 12.50
N THR A 277 26.32 35.21 12.21
CA THR A 277 25.27 35.54 13.18
C THR A 277 24.35 34.36 13.52
N ALA A 278 24.53 33.20 12.89
CA ALA A 278 23.69 32.03 13.15
C ALA A 278 23.79 31.56 14.61
N GLU A 279 22.66 31.61 15.32
CA GLU A 279 22.51 31.07 16.68
C GLU A 279 22.48 29.53 16.72
N SER A 280 22.25 28.87 15.58
CA SER A 280 22.23 27.42 15.45
C SER A 280 22.77 26.95 14.10
N PHE A 281 23.51 25.83 14.13
CA PHE A 281 24.07 25.21 12.94
C PHE A 281 23.33 23.91 12.64
N GLY A 282 22.69 23.84 11.47
CA GLY A 282 21.96 22.65 11.04
C GLY A 282 20.60 22.50 11.73
N VAL A 283 20.30 21.29 12.19
CA VAL A 283 19.02 20.91 12.78
C VAL A 283 19.24 20.31 14.16
N GLY A 284 18.78 21.01 15.20
CA GLY A 284 18.82 20.57 16.60
C GLY A 284 17.46 20.13 17.14
N LYS A 285 16.36 20.52 16.50
CA LYS A 285 14.98 20.20 16.93
C LYS A 285 14.10 19.68 15.79
N LEU A 286 12.98 19.04 16.11
CA LEU A 286 12.08 18.46 15.10
C LEU A 286 11.44 19.51 14.19
N GLU A 287 11.15 20.69 14.74
CA GLU A 287 10.50 21.81 14.06
C GLU A 287 11.39 22.46 12.99
N GLU A 288 12.70 22.22 13.09
CA GLU A 288 13.71 22.77 12.18
C GLU A 288 13.89 21.90 10.92
N PHE A 289 13.50 20.62 10.96
CA PHE A 289 13.41 19.78 9.76
C PHE A 289 12.34 20.29 8.81
N THR A 290 12.43 19.89 7.54
CA THR A 290 11.30 20.01 6.61
C THR A 290 10.36 18.81 6.73
N ASN A 291 9.09 18.99 6.39
CA ASN A 291 8.12 17.89 6.32
C ASN A 291 8.60 16.76 5.38
N LYS A 292 9.39 17.08 4.35
CA LYS A 292 9.99 16.13 3.43
C LYS A 292 11.11 15.31 4.08
N GLN A 293 11.91 15.91 4.95
CA GLN A 293 12.92 15.22 5.75
C GLN A 293 12.29 14.30 6.81
N ILE A 294 11.20 14.72 7.44
CA ILE A 294 10.40 13.86 8.32
C ILE A 294 9.86 12.64 7.54
N PHE A 295 9.32 12.88 6.35
CA PHE A 295 8.88 11.82 5.45
C PHE A 295 10.03 10.89 4.99
N ASP A 296 11.23 11.42 4.73
CA ASP A 296 12.43 10.62 4.38
C ASP A 296 12.76 9.60 5.47
N ALA A 297 12.65 10.00 6.75
CA ALA A 297 12.85 9.08 7.86
C ALA A 297 11.80 7.95 7.87
N ASP A 298 10.56 8.26 7.49
CA ASP A 298 9.50 7.26 7.37
C ASP A 298 9.70 6.28 6.20
N ALA A 299 10.25 6.77 5.09
CA ALA A 299 10.57 5.99 3.90
C ALA A 299 11.77 5.04 4.09
N CYS A 300 12.45 5.09 5.24
CA CYS A 300 13.51 4.13 5.57
C CYS A 300 12.96 2.70 5.67
N THR A 301 13.36 1.85 4.72
CA THR A 301 13.02 0.41 4.67
C THR A 301 13.94 -0.47 5.50
N ARG A 302 14.87 0.11 6.27
CA ARG A 302 15.82 -0.63 7.13
C ARG A 302 16.69 -1.63 6.36
N CYS A 303 16.99 -1.32 5.09
CA CYS A 303 17.68 -2.25 4.18
C CYS A 303 19.17 -2.52 4.51
N GLY A 304 19.81 -1.66 5.32
CA GLY A 304 21.19 -1.85 5.77
C GLY A 304 22.27 -1.24 4.89
N ARG A 305 21.96 -0.83 3.65
CA ARG A 305 22.98 -0.34 2.69
C ARG A 305 23.81 0.85 3.20
N CYS A 306 23.20 1.78 3.93
CA CYS A 306 23.90 2.90 4.53
C CYS A 306 24.75 2.51 5.76
N GLN A 307 24.40 1.42 6.44
CA GLN A 307 25.20 0.86 7.53
C GLN A 307 26.44 0.14 6.99
N ASP A 308 26.27 -0.71 5.98
CA ASP A 308 27.38 -1.48 5.41
C ASP A 308 28.43 -0.61 4.71
N GLY A 309 28.03 0.56 4.21
CA GLY A 309 28.93 1.53 3.60
C GLY A 309 29.57 2.52 4.58
N CYS A 310 29.26 2.45 5.88
CA CYS A 310 29.70 3.45 6.86
C CYS A 310 31.05 3.08 7.49
N PRO A 311 32.13 3.87 7.29
CA PRO A 311 33.43 3.56 7.88
C PRO A 311 33.42 3.54 9.41
N ALA A 312 32.63 4.43 10.04
CA ALA A 312 32.50 4.47 11.49
C ALA A 312 31.89 3.15 12.02
N TYR A 313 30.80 2.69 11.42
CA TYR A 313 30.17 1.43 11.79
C TYR A 313 31.12 0.24 11.60
N LEU A 314 31.78 0.17 10.44
CA LEU A 314 32.74 -0.90 10.11
C LEU A 314 33.95 -0.94 11.05
N SER A 315 34.35 0.20 11.59
CA SER A 315 35.41 0.29 12.62
C SER A 315 34.96 -0.07 14.04
N GLY A 316 33.71 -0.55 14.21
CA GLY A 316 33.15 -0.93 15.52
C GLY A 316 32.64 0.25 16.37
N LYS A 317 32.64 1.48 15.83
CA LYS A 317 32.07 2.64 16.53
C LYS A 317 30.53 2.55 16.56
N PRO A 318 29.87 3.19 17.55
CA PRO A 318 28.41 3.11 17.70
C PRO A 318 27.61 3.82 16.59
N LEU A 319 28.24 4.57 15.69
CA LEU A 319 27.51 5.31 14.66
C LEU A 319 27.06 4.39 13.52
N SER A 320 25.75 4.24 13.33
CA SER A 320 25.12 3.66 12.14
C SER A 320 24.14 4.67 11.53
N PRO A 321 24.34 5.09 10.25
CA PRO A 321 23.40 5.98 9.57
C PRO A 321 21.99 5.39 9.50
N LYS A 322 21.86 4.06 9.38
CA LYS A 322 20.55 3.39 9.42
C LYS A 322 19.87 3.62 10.78
N LYS A 323 20.60 3.39 11.86
CA LYS A 323 20.08 3.49 13.22
C LYS A 323 19.68 4.93 13.55
N LEU A 324 20.49 5.91 13.14
CA LEU A 324 20.15 7.34 13.25
C LEU A 324 18.81 7.67 12.61
N ILE A 325 18.56 7.21 11.37
CA ILE A 325 17.30 7.48 10.67
C ILE A 325 16.12 6.73 11.34
N GLN A 326 16.35 5.51 11.84
CA GLN A 326 15.33 4.77 12.60
C GLN A 326 14.98 5.46 13.92
N ASP A 327 15.97 6.00 14.62
CA ASP A 327 15.76 6.68 15.90
C ASP A 327 15.07 8.03 15.68
N LEU A 328 15.44 8.77 14.63
CA LEU A 328 14.72 9.96 14.20
C LEU A 328 13.26 9.63 13.86
N LYS A 329 13.02 8.51 13.16
CA LYS A 329 11.67 8.03 12.84
C LYS A 329 10.83 7.78 14.08
N ASN A 330 11.38 7.07 15.05
CA ASN A 330 10.69 6.76 16.29
C ASN A 330 10.40 8.04 17.08
N TYR A 331 11.39 8.94 17.19
CA TYR A 331 11.25 10.20 17.90
C TYR A 331 10.15 11.08 17.30
N TRP A 332 10.11 11.30 15.98
CA TRP A 332 9.04 12.12 15.41
C TRP A 332 7.68 11.44 15.48
N LEU A 333 7.60 10.10 15.43
CA LEU A 333 6.33 9.37 15.60
C LEU A 333 5.74 9.54 17.00
N GLU A 334 6.58 9.64 18.03
CA GLU A 334 6.17 9.92 19.40
C GLU A 334 5.64 11.35 19.55
N GLN A 335 6.26 12.33 18.88
CA GLN A 335 5.91 13.75 19.01
C GLN A 335 4.77 14.20 18.09
N ALA A 336 4.60 13.57 16.93
CA ALA A 336 3.64 14.01 15.91
C ALA A 336 2.17 14.08 16.38
N PRO A 337 1.64 13.16 17.21
CA PRO A 337 0.27 13.24 17.69
C PRO A 337 -0.03 14.54 18.44
N ALA A 338 0.90 15.00 19.28
CA ALA A 338 0.76 16.27 20.01
C ALA A 338 0.77 17.46 19.04
N ALA A 339 1.65 17.45 18.05
CA ALA A 339 1.71 18.48 17.01
C ALA A 339 0.44 18.54 16.15
N VAL A 340 -0.14 17.39 15.81
CA VAL A 340 -1.44 17.32 15.09
C VAL A 340 -2.56 17.92 15.94
N ALA A 341 -2.63 17.58 17.23
CA ALA A 341 -3.63 18.12 18.15
C ALA A 341 -3.51 19.65 18.29
N ALA A 342 -2.29 20.16 18.46
CA ALA A 342 -2.03 21.59 18.55
C ALA A 342 -2.46 22.35 17.27
N LYS A 343 -2.14 21.82 16.07
CA LYS A 343 -2.58 22.42 14.81
C LYS A 343 -4.10 22.42 14.64
N ARG A 344 -4.78 21.35 15.05
CA ARG A 344 -6.25 21.27 15.02
C ARG A 344 -6.88 22.31 15.95
N ALA A 345 -6.39 22.44 17.18
CA ALA A 345 -6.86 23.44 18.13
C ALA A 345 -6.65 24.87 17.60
N ALA A 346 -5.49 25.16 17.00
CA ALA A 346 -5.21 26.46 16.39
C ALA A 346 -6.14 26.76 15.19
N GLY A 347 -6.44 25.76 14.35
CA GLY A 347 -7.37 25.90 13.23
C GLY A 347 -8.82 26.16 13.69
N CYS A 348 -9.28 25.49 14.74
CA CYS A 348 -10.59 25.74 15.34
C CYS A 348 -10.68 27.16 15.92
N ALA A 349 -9.65 27.60 16.65
CA ALA A 349 -9.60 28.95 17.22
C ALA A 349 -9.62 30.02 16.11
N ALA A 350 -8.86 29.84 15.02
CA ALA A 350 -8.84 30.76 13.89
C ALA A 350 -10.23 30.90 13.23
N ASN A 351 -10.92 29.78 12.99
CA ASN A 351 -12.26 29.77 12.41
C ASN A 351 -13.32 30.42 13.33
N GLU A 352 -13.18 30.30 14.65
CA GLU A 352 -14.07 31.00 15.60
C GLU A 352 -13.86 32.53 15.58
N THR A 353 -12.62 33.00 15.44
CA THR A 353 -12.34 34.44 15.27
C THR A 353 -12.85 34.99 13.94
N GLU A 354 -12.70 34.26 12.84
CA GLU A 354 -13.25 34.67 11.53
C GLU A 354 -14.79 34.64 11.52
N GLY A 355 -15.40 33.67 12.20
CA GLY A 355 -16.85 33.57 12.36
C GLY A 355 -17.44 34.72 13.19
N LYS A 356 -16.73 35.21 14.21
CA LYS A 356 -17.12 36.37 15.02
C LYS A 356 -16.86 37.72 14.33
N ALA A 357 -15.90 37.80 13.41
CA ALA A 357 -15.66 38.99 12.60
C ALA A 357 -16.67 39.16 11.44
N ALA A 358 -17.48 38.14 11.16
CA ALA A 358 -18.49 38.13 10.10
C ALA A 358 -19.93 38.42 10.60
N GLU A 359 -20.09 38.94 11.82
CA GLU A 359 -21.39 39.42 12.32
C GLU A 359 -21.57 40.88 11.85
N PRO A 360 -22.49 41.18 10.91
CA PRO A 360 -22.63 42.52 10.38
C PRO A 360 -23.29 43.44 11.42
N ASP A 361 -22.60 44.54 11.73
CA ASP A 361 -23.13 45.69 12.47
C ASP A 361 -24.45 46.18 11.82
N PRO A 362 -25.56 46.32 12.56
CA PRO A 362 -26.83 46.77 12.00
C PRO A 362 -26.81 48.30 11.86
N THR A 363 -26.13 48.80 10.84
CA THR A 363 -26.23 50.21 10.42
C THR A 363 -27.14 50.37 9.19
N PRO A 364 -27.89 51.49 9.09
CA PRO A 364 -29.08 51.59 8.25
C PRO A 364 -28.75 51.74 6.76
N THR A 365 -29.45 50.94 5.97
CA THR A 365 -29.35 50.83 4.51
C THR A 365 -29.58 52.17 3.77
N PRO A 366 -28.64 52.65 2.94
CA PRO A 366 -28.95 53.61 1.89
C PRO A 366 -29.53 52.84 0.68
N THR A 367 -30.72 53.23 0.26
CA THR A 367 -31.40 52.71 -0.92
C THR A 367 -30.63 52.99 -2.21
N LEU A 368 -30.25 51.94 -2.94
CA LEU A 368 -29.86 51.99 -4.35
C LEU A 368 -30.52 50.84 -5.15
N PRO A 369 -30.74 51.02 -6.45
CA PRO A 369 -31.85 50.39 -7.16
C PRO A 369 -31.57 48.94 -7.58
N ARG A 370 -32.66 48.15 -7.57
CA ARG A 370 -32.76 46.75 -8.03
C ARG A 370 -32.04 46.53 -9.38
N GLN A 371 -30.98 45.73 -9.36
CA GLN A 371 -30.58 44.95 -10.53
C GLN A 371 -30.91 43.47 -10.31
N ARG A 372 -31.46 42.88 -11.37
CA ARG A 372 -32.13 41.58 -11.41
C ARG A 372 -31.15 40.56 -12.01
N GLY A 373 -30.82 39.52 -11.27
CA GLY A 373 -30.35 38.23 -11.80
C GLY A 373 -28.84 37.98 -11.82
N ARG A 374 -28.37 37.05 -10.97
CA ARG A 374 -28.00 35.66 -11.30
C ARG A 374 -27.12 35.15 -10.16
N GLU A 375 -27.67 34.29 -9.30
CA GLU A 375 -26.92 33.66 -8.20
C GLU A 375 -25.72 32.90 -8.79
N SER A 376 -24.53 33.10 -8.21
CA SER A 376 -23.33 32.36 -8.59
C SER A 376 -23.26 31.02 -7.86
N ASP A 377 -22.89 29.97 -8.60
CA ASP A 377 -22.79 28.56 -8.16
C ASP A 377 -21.93 28.31 -6.91
N VAL A 378 -21.12 29.29 -6.51
CA VAL A 378 -20.27 29.26 -5.31
C VAL A 378 -21.09 29.16 -4.01
N ASN A 379 -22.30 29.73 -3.99
CA ASN A 379 -23.17 29.68 -2.81
C ASN A 379 -23.92 28.35 -2.65
N LEU A 380 -24.07 27.57 -3.73
CA LEU A 380 -24.69 26.25 -3.69
C LEU A 380 -23.73 25.20 -3.10
N LEU A 381 -22.45 25.29 -3.46
CA LEU A 381 -21.37 24.43 -2.94
C LEU A 381 -21.10 24.65 -1.45
N ARG A 382 -21.16 25.90 -0.96
CA ARG A 382 -21.04 26.19 0.48
C ARG A 382 -22.19 25.62 1.31
N ARG A 383 -23.42 25.63 0.78
CA ARG A 383 -24.59 25.06 1.47
C ARG A 383 -24.58 23.53 1.47
N ALA A 384 -23.97 22.90 0.47
CA ALA A 384 -23.80 21.44 0.43
C ALA A 384 -22.78 20.94 1.46
N LEU A 385 -21.67 21.67 1.65
CA LEU A 385 -20.62 21.29 2.62
C LEU A 385 -21.04 21.49 4.08
N ALA A 386 -21.85 22.52 4.37
CA ALA A 386 -22.33 22.80 5.74
C ALA A 386 -23.33 21.77 6.30
N ARG A 387 -23.80 20.80 5.49
CA ARG A 387 -24.69 19.72 5.94
C ARG A 387 -23.97 18.41 6.29
N VAL A 388 -22.66 18.33 6.08
CA VAL A 388 -21.87 17.13 6.40
C VAL A 388 -21.38 17.12 7.86
N ASP A 389 -21.30 18.28 8.52
CA ASP A 389 -20.85 18.41 9.92
C ASP A 389 -21.93 18.07 10.97
N ALA A 390 -23.12 17.60 10.56
CA ALA A 390 -24.21 17.25 11.48
C ALA A 390 -24.35 15.74 11.76
N TRP A 391 -23.40 14.92 11.32
CA TRP A 391 -23.33 13.48 11.64
C TRP A 391 -21.90 13.04 11.97
N VAL A 392 -21.37 13.57 13.07
CA VAL A 392 -20.45 12.92 14.03
C VAL A 392 -20.97 13.30 15.41
#